data_AF-A0A2E5J1J5-F1
#
_entry.id   AF-A0A2E5J1J5-F1
#
_cell.length_a   1.000
_cell.length_b   1.000
_cell.length_c   1.000
_cell.angle_alpha   90.00
_cell.angle_beta   90.00
_cell.angle_gamma   90.00
#
_symmetry.space_group_name_H-M   'P 1'
#
loop_
_entity.id
_entity.type
_entity.pdbx_description
1 polymer ?
#
loop_
_entity_poly.entity_id
_entity_poly.type
_entity_poly.pdbx_seq_one_letter_code
_entity_poly.pdbx_strand_id
1 'polypeptide(L)'
;MEADGGVNETIVLHSNQGTGADSITLLSDAGGITLDAAVGGVAVTGDVSLTDGALVYADANDEGTCADTVATIDLSLGNYHELDMDNTENCTITFSNGSAGEIHLLELEWSGTHDFILNDVTAQEVTIKELCDASGKVPDDNGDLATLMIRARSASQIQIISCATMKTTD
;
A
#
# COMPACT_ATOMS: atom_id res chain seq x y z
N MET A 1 -2.84 0.00 -33.51
CA MET A 1 -1.37 -0.14 -33.54
C MET A 1 -1.07 -1.24 -32.56
N GLU A 2 -0.37 -2.28 -33.01
CA GLU A 2 -0.14 -3.49 -32.22
C GLU A 2 1.25 -4.02 -32.58
N ALA A 3 1.92 -4.60 -31.60
CA ALA A 3 3.13 -5.38 -31.77
C ALA A 3 2.88 -6.71 -31.05
N ASP A 4 3.03 -7.82 -31.76
CA ASP A 4 2.30 -9.06 -31.50
C ASP A 4 3.15 -10.34 -31.53
N GLY A 5 4.49 -10.29 -31.37
CA GLY A 5 5.26 -11.54 -31.38
C GLY A 5 6.75 -11.52 -31.09
N GLY A 6 7.35 -10.37 -30.77
CA GLY A 6 8.78 -10.21 -30.51
C GLY A 6 9.10 -10.06 -29.02
N VAL A 7 10.23 -10.60 -28.58
CA VAL A 7 10.67 -10.60 -27.16
C VAL A 7 10.91 -9.18 -26.59
N ASN A 8 11.00 -8.14 -27.43
CA ASN A 8 11.24 -6.75 -27.02
C ASN A 8 10.63 -5.77 -28.02
N GLU A 9 9.33 -5.87 -28.25
CA GLU A 9 8.64 -4.95 -29.15
C GLU A 9 8.31 -3.62 -28.47
N THR A 10 8.19 -2.55 -29.28
CA THR A 10 7.89 -1.22 -28.75
C THR A 10 7.07 -0.43 -29.75
N ILE A 11 6.08 0.27 -29.21
CA ILE A 11 5.32 1.30 -29.91
C ILE A 11 5.64 2.64 -29.23
N VAL A 12 6.10 3.63 -30.00
CA VAL A 12 6.41 4.97 -29.49
C VAL A 12 5.47 6.00 -30.11
N LEU A 13 4.76 6.75 -29.27
CA LEU A 13 4.04 7.96 -29.64
C LEU A 13 4.82 9.17 -29.13
N HIS A 14 5.27 10.05 -30.04
CA HIS A 14 6.12 11.18 -29.67
C HIS A 14 5.79 12.44 -30.46
N SER A 15 5.61 13.57 -29.75
CA SER A 15 5.30 14.89 -30.31
C SER A 15 6.51 15.82 -30.18
N ASN A 16 7.38 15.83 -31.20
CA ASN A 16 8.69 16.53 -31.15
C ASN A 16 8.61 18.06 -31.00
N GLN A 17 7.53 18.70 -31.42
CA GLN A 17 7.41 20.16 -31.50
C GLN A 17 6.22 20.70 -30.70
N GLY A 18 5.42 19.84 -30.08
CA GLY A 18 4.32 20.27 -29.22
C GLY A 18 4.87 20.80 -27.90
N THR A 19 4.51 22.03 -27.55
CA THR A 19 4.95 22.69 -26.30
C THR A 19 3.83 22.89 -25.29
N GLY A 20 2.58 22.58 -25.66
CA GLY A 20 1.43 22.62 -24.77
C GLY A 20 1.27 21.35 -23.93
N ALA A 21 0.50 21.44 -22.85
CA ALA A 21 0.14 20.31 -22.00
C ALA A 21 -0.54 19.18 -22.81
N ASP A 22 -1.32 19.55 -23.83
CA ASP A 22 -2.06 18.64 -24.69
C ASP A 22 -1.28 18.27 -25.97
N SER A 23 0.06 18.29 -25.92
CA SER A 23 0.91 17.91 -27.07
C SER A 23 0.66 16.47 -27.55
N ILE A 24 0.15 15.61 -26.66
CA ILE A 24 -0.47 14.31 -26.92
C ILE A 24 -1.70 14.20 -26.01
N THR A 25 -2.86 13.84 -26.57
CA THR A 25 -4.11 13.60 -25.83
C THR A 25 -4.73 12.28 -26.27
N LEU A 26 -5.16 11.47 -25.31
CA LEU A 26 -5.98 10.28 -25.52
C LEU A 26 -7.39 10.55 -24.98
N LEU A 27 -8.38 10.53 -25.86
CA LEU A 27 -9.79 10.80 -25.53
C LEU A 27 -10.66 9.62 -25.96
N SER A 28 -11.57 9.20 -25.09
CA SER A 28 -12.58 8.18 -25.36
C SER A 28 -13.96 8.78 -25.06
N ASP A 29 -14.82 8.90 -26.08
CA ASP A 29 -16.08 9.65 -25.95
C ASP A 29 -17.19 8.87 -25.23
N ALA A 30 -17.15 7.54 -25.30
CA ALA A 30 -18.17 6.67 -24.72
C ALA A 30 -17.62 5.61 -23.77
N GLY A 31 -16.35 5.21 -23.95
CA GLY A 31 -15.69 4.18 -23.16
C GLY A 31 -14.65 4.74 -22.20
N GLY A 32 -13.91 3.84 -21.56
CA GLY A 32 -12.72 4.19 -20.77
C GLY A 32 -11.43 4.10 -21.57
N ILE A 33 -10.33 4.47 -20.92
CA ILE A 33 -8.96 4.15 -21.34
C ILE A 33 -8.40 3.21 -20.27
N THR A 34 -7.96 2.03 -20.69
CA THR A 34 -7.28 1.07 -19.82
C THR A 34 -5.81 1.04 -20.19
N LEU A 35 -4.94 1.18 -19.19
CA LEU A 35 -3.50 0.97 -19.29
C LEU A 35 -3.17 -0.22 -18.41
N ASP A 36 -2.79 -1.33 -19.04
CA ASP A 36 -2.44 -2.58 -18.35
C ASP A 36 -0.96 -2.90 -18.64
N ALA A 37 -0.23 -3.21 -17.58
CA ALA A 37 1.18 -3.55 -17.64
C ALA A 37 1.39 -4.88 -16.89
N ALA A 38 1.65 -5.95 -17.65
CA ALA A 38 1.87 -7.27 -17.07
C ALA A 38 3.12 -7.34 -16.16
N VAL A 39 4.12 -6.50 -16.43
CA VAL A 39 5.38 -6.42 -15.66
C VAL A 39 5.85 -4.95 -15.61
N GLY A 40 6.39 -4.50 -14.47
CA GLY A 40 7.07 -3.21 -14.33
C GLY A 40 6.17 -1.98 -14.12
N GLY A 41 4.85 -2.12 -14.31
CA GLY A 41 3.86 -1.08 -14.02
C GLY A 41 3.81 0.06 -15.05
N VAL A 42 3.02 1.10 -14.73
CA VAL A 42 2.87 2.32 -15.54
C VAL A 42 3.71 3.43 -14.91
N ALA A 43 4.82 3.80 -15.56
CA ALA A 43 5.68 4.88 -15.11
C ALA A 43 5.20 6.24 -15.64
N VAL A 44 5.00 7.22 -14.75
CA VAL A 44 4.68 8.61 -15.11
C VAL A 44 5.74 9.53 -14.53
N THR A 45 6.30 10.39 -15.37
CA THR A 45 7.19 11.48 -14.93
C THR A 45 6.43 12.80 -15.00
N GLY A 46 6.33 13.48 -13.86
CA GLY A 46 5.48 14.67 -13.68
C GLY A 46 4.29 14.37 -12.77
N ASP A 47 3.25 15.19 -12.88
CA ASP A 47 2.07 15.08 -12.02
C ASP A 47 0.97 14.22 -12.67
N VAL A 48 0.25 13.46 -11.85
CA VAL A 48 -1.02 12.82 -12.22
C VAL A 48 -2.14 13.56 -11.51
N SER A 49 -3.14 14.00 -12.26
CA SER A 49 -4.36 14.61 -11.71
C SER A 49 -5.54 13.68 -11.95
N LEU A 50 -6.32 13.43 -10.90
CA LEU A 50 -7.56 12.66 -10.95
C LEU A 50 -8.72 13.63 -10.69
N THR A 51 -9.55 13.88 -11.70
CA THR A 51 -10.81 14.60 -11.52
C THR A 51 -11.93 13.57 -11.41
N ASP A 52 -12.59 13.52 -10.27
CA ASP A 52 -13.62 12.53 -9.93
C ASP A 52 -13.18 11.06 -10.02
N GLY A 53 -11.86 10.82 -10.11
CA GLY A 53 -11.23 9.50 -10.08
C GLY A 53 -10.70 9.13 -8.70
N ALA A 54 -10.35 7.86 -8.52
CA ALA A 54 -9.77 7.33 -7.28
C ALA A 54 -8.50 6.53 -7.58
N LEU A 55 -7.55 6.57 -6.64
CA LEU A 55 -6.53 5.55 -6.54
C LEU A 55 -7.10 4.43 -5.66
N VAL A 56 -7.06 3.20 -6.16
CA VAL A 56 -7.65 2.04 -5.50
C VAL A 56 -6.53 1.20 -4.91
N TYR A 57 -6.58 1.00 -3.59
CA TYR A 57 -5.73 0.06 -2.88
C TYR A 57 -6.61 -1.12 -2.42
N ALA A 58 -6.67 -2.20 -3.21
CA ALA A 58 -7.69 -3.24 -3.02
C ALA A 58 -7.26 -4.65 -3.43
N ASP A 59 -5.97 -4.87 -3.64
CA ASP A 59 -5.40 -6.19 -3.89
C ASP A 59 -5.06 -6.88 -2.56
N ALA A 60 -6.09 -7.06 -1.72
CA ALA A 60 -5.95 -7.66 -0.40
C ALA A 60 -5.08 -8.92 -0.45
N ASN A 61 -3.87 -8.80 0.08
CA ASN A 61 -3.03 -9.93 0.41
C ASN A 61 -3.24 -10.21 1.88
N ASP A 62 -3.98 -11.29 2.14
CA ASP A 62 -4.08 -11.87 3.46
C ASP A 62 -2.71 -12.47 3.80
N GLU A 63 -1.91 -11.71 4.56
CA GLU A 63 -0.62 -12.16 5.08
C GLU A 63 -0.83 -13.22 6.20
N GLY A 64 -2.10 -13.48 6.57
CA GLY A 64 -2.54 -14.50 7.49
C GLY A 64 -2.53 -14.05 8.95
N THR A 65 -2.44 -15.04 9.83
CA THR A 65 -2.34 -14.83 11.28
C THR A 65 -0.87 -14.74 11.70
N CYS A 66 -0.53 -13.74 12.50
CA CYS A 66 0.75 -13.64 13.19
C CYS A 66 0.85 -14.65 14.34
N ALA A 67 1.03 -15.93 14.02
CA ALA A 67 1.08 -17.03 14.98
C ALA A 67 2.46 -17.24 15.63
N ASP A 68 3.54 -16.86 14.94
CA ASP A 68 4.92 -17.17 15.34
C ASP A 68 5.66 -16.00 16.01
N THR A 69 4.93 -15.06 16.64
CA THR A 69 5.45 -13.79 17.21
C THR A 69 6.09 -12.83 16.19
N VAL A 70 6.28 -13.26 14.95
CA VAL A 70 6.81 -12.47 13.83
C VAL A 70 5.97 -12.73 12.60
N ALA A 71 5.55 -11.66 11.91
CA ALA A 71 4.97 -11.71 10.59
C ALA A 71 5.85 -10.94 9.61
N THR A 72 5.97 -11.42 8.37
CA THR A 72 6.68 -10.72 7.30
C THR A 72 5.69 -10.37 6.21
N ILE A 73 5.55 -9.07 5.94
CA ILE A 73 4.71 -8.55 4.87
C ILE A 73 5.57 -8.36 3.62
N ASP A 74 5.17 -9.01 2.51
CA ASP A 74 5.83 -8.87 1.22
C ASP A 74 5.14 -7.78 0.39
N LEU A 75 5.76 -6.59 0.34
CA LEU A 75 5.22 -5.41 -0.35
C LEU A 75 5.20 -5.55 -1.89
N SER A 76 5.67 -6.67 -2.44
CA SER A 76 5.57 -6.95 -3.88
C SER A 76 4.32 -7.74 -4.26
N LEU A 77 3.59 -8.29 -3.27
CA LEU A 77 2.38 -9.07 -3.53
C LEU A 77 1.15 -8.19 -3.75
N GLY A 78 1.22 -6.91 -3.36
CA GLY A 78 0.17 -5.94 -3.63
C GLY A 78 0.40 -4.64 -2.86
N ASN A 79 -0.70 -3.93 -2.61
CA ASN A 79 -0.73 -2.61 -2.03
C ASN A 79 -1.75 -2.45 -0.88
N TYR A 80 -2.58 -3.47 -0.65
CA TYR A 80 -3.39 -3.64 0.55
C TYR A 80 -3.06 -4.98 1.21
N HIS A 81 -2.66 -4.93 2.48
CA HIS A 81 -2.27 -6.09 3.27
C HIS A 81 -3.14 -6.20 4.51
N GLU A 82 -3.49 -7.42 4.88
CA GLU A 82 -4.24 -7.73 6.09
C GLU A 82 -3.38 -8.63 6.98
N LEU A 83 -3.37 -8.36 8.30
CA LEU A 83 -2.67 -9.17 9.28
C LEU A 83 -3.50 -9.29 10.56
N ASP A 84 -3.84 -10.54 10.89
CA ASP A 84 -4.56 -10.88 12.11
C ASP A 84 -3.58 -11.32 13.22
N MET A 85 -3.86 -10.97 14.47
CA MET A 85 -3.07 -11.40 15.62
C MET A 85 -3.71 -12.62 16.29
N ASP A 86 -2.97 -13.74 16.36
CA ASP A 86 -3.45 -15.05 16.86
C ASP A 86 -3.69 -15.11 18.39
N ASN A 87 -4.02 -14.01 19.06
CA ASN A 87 -4.44 -13.98 20.48
C ASN A 87 -3.46 -14.58 21.52
N THR A 88 -2.24 -14.91 21.14
CA THR A 88 -1.31 -15.64 22.01
C THR A 88 -0.20 -14.78 22.57
N GLU A 89 0.42 -13.90 21.76
CA GLU A 89 1.56 -13.03 22.15
C GLU A 89 1.64 -11.75 21.28
N ASN A 90 2.56 -10.82 21.62
CA ASN A 90 2.86 -9.66 20.78
C ASN A 90 3.38 -10.09 19.40
N CYS A 91 2.97 -9.37 18.36
CA CYS A 91 3.37 -9.64 16.99
C CYS A 91 4.40 -8.62 16.50
N THR A 92 5.58 -9.08 16.11
CA THR A 92 6.60 -8.26 15.46
C THR A 92 6.43 -8.29 13.94
N ILE A 93 6.15 -7.14 13.34
CA ILE A 93 5.99 -6.98 11.91
C ILE A 93 7.35 -6.67 11.28
N THR A 94 7.68 -7.43 10.24
CA THR A 94 8.82 -7.21 9.34
C THR A 94 8.30 -6.98 7.92
N PHE A 95 9.09 -6.32 7.08
CA PHE A 95 8.74 -6.03 5.69
C PHE A 95 9.81 -6.56 4.74
N SER A 96 9.40 -6.92 3.53
CA SER A 96 10.29 -7.34 2.46
C SER A 96 9.85 -6.79 1.10
N ASN A 97 10.79 -6.79 0.14
CA ASN A 97 10.59 -6.46 -1.28
C ASN A 97 9.95 -5.09 -1.60
N GLY A 98 9.91 -4.15 -0.65
CA GLY A 98 9.42 -2.79 -0.90
C GLY A 98 10.33 -1.95 -1.80
N SER A 99 9.74 -1.03 -2.55
CA SER A 99 10.49 0.02 -3.25
C SER A 99 10.31 1.38 -2.58
N ALA A 100 11.39 2.15 -2.50
CA ALA A 100 11.33 3.47 -1.87
C ALA A 100 10.31 4.39 -2.56
N GLY A 101 9.38 4.92 -1.77
CA GLY A 101 8.33 5.83 -2.23
C GLY A 101 6.96 5.18 -2.45
N GLU A 102 6.88 3.85 -2.50
CA GLU A 102 5.59 3.16 -2.59
C GLU A 102 4.73 3.47 -1.37
N ILE A 103 3.42 3.61 -1.61
CA ILE A 103 2.40 3.74 -0.58
C ILE A 103 1.62 2.43 -0.54
N HIS A 104 1.37 1.95 0.66
CA HIS A 104 0.61 0.72 0.92
C HIS A 104 -0.38 0.98 2.05
N LEU A 105 -1.46 0.19 2.07
CA LEU A 105 -2.39 0.12 3.19
C LEU A 105 -2.17 -1.20 3.93
N LEU A 106 -2.12 -1.14 5.26
CA LEU A 106 -1.98 -2.30 6.12
C LEU A 106 -3.10 -2.29 7.16
N GLU A 107 -3.97 -3.28 7.12
CA GLU A 107 -4.99 -3.51 8.11
C GLU A 107 -4.51 -4.51 9.15
N LEU A 108 -4.65 -4.14 10.42
CA LEU A 108 -4.23 -4.92 11.57
C LEU A 108 -5.46 -5.27 12.40
N GLU A 109 -5.69 -6.55 12.65
CA GLU A 109 -6.71 -7.01 13.60
C GLU A 109 -6.06 -7.28 14.97
N TRP A 110 -6.52 -6.56 15.99
CA TRP A 110 -5.96 -6.59 17.33
C TRP A 110 -6.48 -7.78 18.13
N SER A 111 -5.64 -8.36 19.00
CA SER A 111 -6.03 -9.46 19.89
C SER A 111 -6.33 -9.03 21.34
N GLY A 112 -6.68 -7.76 21.52
CA GLY A 112 -6.89 -7.14 22.82
C GLY A 112 -5.59 -6.80 23.55
N THR A 113 -5.04 -7.74 24.33
CA THR A 113 -3.95 -7.46 25.29
C THR A 113 -2.54 -7.42 24.70
N HIS A 114 -2.38 -7.84 23.44
CA HIS A 114 -1.08 -7.92 22.78
C HIS A 114 -0.94 -6.84 21.72
N ASP A 115 0.28 -6.39 21.48
CA ASP A 115 0.56 -5.27 20.58
C ASP A 115 1.27 -5.72 19.29
N PHE A 116 1.02 -4.99 18.21
CA PHE A 116 1.86 -5.02 17.01
C PHE A 116 3.10 -4.13 17.19
N ILE A 117 4.26 -4.67 16.83
CA ILE A 117 5.56 -4.04 17.02
C ILE A 117 6.27 -3.98 15.66
N LEU A 118 6.75 -2.81 15.26
CA LEU A 118 7.63 -2.72 14.09
C LEU A 118 9.03 -3.24 14.44
N ASN A 119 9.55 -4.19 13.66
CA ASN A 119 10.92 -4.67 13.84
C ASN A 119 11.97 -3.57 13.57
N ASP A 120 11.74 -2.75 12.55
CA ASP A 120 12.59 -1.61 12.22
C ASP A 120 11.87 -0.30 12.54
N VAL A 121 12.37 0.40 13.56
CA VAL A 121 11.85 1.68 14.05
C VAL A 121 12.65 2.89 13.55
N THR A 122 13.59 2.71 12.62
CA THR A 122 14.49 3.78 12.15
C THR A 122 13.73 5.00 11.62
N ALA A 123 12.55 4.79 11.03
CA ALA A 123 11.71 5.84 10.47
C ALA A 123 10.44 6.12 11.30
N GLN A 124 10.32 5.54 12.49
CA GLN A 124 9.12 5.63 13.33
C GLN A 124 9.51 5.68 14.83
N GLU A 125 9.37 6.84 15.47
CA GLU A 125 9.79 7.03 16.87
C GLU A 125 8.72 6.64 17.92
N VAL A 126 7.48 6.40 17.49
CA VAL A 126 6.35 6.02 18.36
C VAL A 126 5.82 4.64 17.97
N THR A 127 5.26 3.92 18.94
CA THR A 127 4.62 2.62 18.68
C THR A 127 3.39 2.76 17.77
N ILE A 128 2.98 1.66 17.15
CA ILE A 128 1.73 1.62 16.35
C ILE A 128 0.55 2.04 17.22
N LYS A 129 0.49 1.50 18.45
CA LYS A 129 -0.55 1.85 19.42
C LYS A 129 -0.57 3.34 19.72
N GLU A 130 0.54 3.94 20.14
CA GLU A 130 0.62 5.39 20.42
C GLU A 130 0.22 6.26 19.22
N LEU A 131 0.59 5.84 18.00
CA LEU A 131 0.20 6.55 16.77
C LEU A 131 -1.32 6.48 16.53
N CYS A 132 -1.92 5.31 16.73
CA CYS A 132 -3.35 5.09 16.57
C CYS A 132 -4.16 5.77 17.70
N ASP A 133 -3.62 5.83 18.91
CA ASP A 133 -4.23 6.40 20.12
C ASP A 133 -4.39 7.92 20.04
N ALA A 134 -3.57 8.61 19.26
CA ALA A 134 -3.66 10.06 19.05
C ALA A 134 -5.05 10.51 18.54
N SER A 135 -5.85 9.58 18.01
CA SER A 135 -7.23 9.78 17.56
C SER A 135 -8.30 9.62 18.67
N GLY A 136 -7.92 9.25 19.89
CA GLY A 136 -8.83 9.00 21.01
C GLY A 136 -9.54 7.64 20.98
N LYS A 137 -9.11 6.74 20.09
CA LYS A 137 -9.60 5.37 19.95
C LYS A 137 -8.42 4.41 19.87
N VAL A 138 -8.11 3.81 21.01
CA VAL A 138 -7.08 2.80 21.18
C VAL A 138 -7.61 1.45 20.69
N PRO A 139 -6.96 0.75 19.75
CA PRO A 139 -7.26 -0.65 19.51
C PRO A 139 -6.78 -1.44 20.74
N ASP A 140 -7.71 -1.97 21.51
CA ASP A 140 -7.46 -2.62 22.81
C ASP A 140 -8.37 -3.81 23.10
N ASP A 141 -9.36 -4.07 22.24
CA ASP A 141 -10.23 -5.23 22.32
C ASP A 141 -9.92 -6.21 21.17
N ASN A 142 -10.26 -7.49 21.36
CA ASN A 142 -10.06 -8.48 20.31
C ASN A 142 -11.03 -8.24 19.15
N GLY A 143 -10.50 -8.14 17.94
CA GLY A 143 -11.25 -7.81 16.72
C GLY A 143 -11.25 -6.31 16.37
N ASP A 144 -10.65 -5.45 17.20
CA ASP A 144 -10.44 -4.06 16.83
C ASP A 144 -9.53 -3.96 15.61
N LEU A 145 -9.88 -3.11 14.64
CA LEU A 145 -9.08 -2.92 13.44
C LEU A 145 -8.30 -1.60 13.50
N ALA A 146 -7.07 -1.63 13.00
CA ALA A 146 -6.26 -0.46 12.71
C ALA A 146 -5.78 -0.49 11.27
N THR A 147 -6.23 0.45 10.45
CA THR A 147 -5.74 0.64 9.08
C THR A 147 -4.65 1.69 9.05
N LEU A 148 -3.45 1.27 8.65
CA LEU A 148 -2.27 2.10 8.51
C LEU A 148 -2.06 2.47 7.05
N MET A 149 -1.79 3.75 6.79
CA MET A 149 -1.16 4.16 5.54
C MET A 149 0.35 4.18 5.78
N ILE A 150 1.09 3.37 5.03
CA ILE A 150 2.54 3.27 5.16
C ILE A 150 3.23 3.70 3.88
N ARG A 151 4.47 4.16 4.01
CA ARG A 151 5.37 4.43 2.90
C ARG A 151 6.64 3.63 3.02
N ALA A 152 6.97 2.86 1.98
CA ALA A 152 8.24 2.18 1.90
C ALA A 152 9.39 3.18 1.74
N ARG A 153 10.44 2.99 2.54
CA ARG A 153 11.69 3.77 2.52
C ARG A 153 12.83 2.96 1.90
N SER A 154 12.75 1.64 2.00
CA SER A 154 13.61 0.65 1.37
C SER A 154 12.85 -0.68 1.27
N ALA A 155 13.55 -1.77 0.93
CA ALA A 155 12.98 -3.11 0.88
C ALA A 155 12.37 -3.59 2.20
N SER A 156 12.84 -3.11 3.35
CA SER A 156 12.41 -3.59 4.67
C SER A 156 12.08 -2.48 5.66
N GLN A 157 12.23 -1.22 5.26
CA GLN A 157 11.97 -0.06 6.12
C GLN A 157 10.75 0.67 5.64
N ILE A 158 9.82 0.94 6.56
CA ILE A 158 8.61 1.72 6.30
C ILE A 158 8.53 2.92 7.21
N GLN A 159 7.73 3.89 6.83
CA GLN A 159 7.26 4.97 7.69
C GLN A 159 5.74 4.91 7.74
N ILE A 160 5.15 4.97 8.92
CA ILE A 160 3.70 5.09 9.04
C ILE A 160 3.32 6.56 8.85
N ILE A 161 2.38 6.83 7.96
CA ILE A 161 1.90 8.17 7.63
C ILE A 161 0.65 8.51 8.44
N SER A 162 -0.28 7.56 8.55
CA SER A 162 -1.50 7.73 9.32
C SER A 162 -2.03 6.40 9.85
N CYS A 163 -2.82 6.46 10.91
CA CYS A 163 -3.60 5.34 11.43
C CYS A 163 -5.07 5.75 11.54
N ALA A 164 -5.97 4.86 11.15
CA ALA A 164 -7.41 4.95 11.42
C ALA A 164 -7.84 3.69 12.18
N THR A 165 -8.62 3.85 13.24
CA THR A 165 -9.06 2.73 14.08
C THR A 165 -10.57 2.52 13.99
N MET A 166 -10.99 1.26 13.94
CA MET A 166 -12.38 0.82 14.03
C MET A 166 -12.51 -0.12 15.22
N LYS A 167 -13.23 0.33 16.24
CA LYS A 167 -13.56 -0.51 17.38
C LYS A 167 -14.71 -1.45 17.05
N THR A 168 -14.59 -2.69 17.47
CA THR A 168 -15.78 -3.54 17.61
C THR A 168 -16.56 -3.07 18.82
N THR A 169 -17.90 -3.13 18.76
CA THR A 169 -18.72 -2.73 19.91
C THR A 169 -18.73 -3.86 20.92
N ASP A 170 -18.02 -3.68 22.03
CA ASP A 170 -18.30 -4.36 23.29
C ASP A 170 -19.70 -3.98 23.85
#